data_AF-A0A2D6F1H6-F1
#
_entry.id   AF-A0A2D6F1H6-F1
#
_cell.length_a   1.000
_cell.length_b   1.000
_cell.length_c   1.000
_cell.angle_alpha   90.00
_cell.angle_beta   90.00
_cell.angle_gamma   90.00
#
_symmetry.space_group_name_H-M   'P 1'
#
loop_
_entity.id
_entity.type
_entity.pdbx_description
1 polymer ?
#
loop_
_entity_poly.entity_id
_entity_poly.type
_entity_poly.pdbx_seq_one_letter_code
_entity_poly.pdbx_strand_id
1 'polypeptide(L)'
;MAKGFTFKSTKELKIPKKLVDQIIAQEQAVSIIKKAAKQKRHVLLIGTPGTGKSLISQALAQLLPSEKLKDILSFHNAEDDNNPIIKTIAAGKGKTLQGRYRVKAAGSFKNQNILFFIILIIAVISPWYIRNTYGDIMGAAALIGSMIFFAAFILFMNLGKRMRTLNTGVAVPKLLVNNLKIKTAPFVDGSGAPATALLGNCLHDPLQSFYPEIEIYDSVEHEVSISKKVNHLLQKHKNKIIKKGTYRATHLEKGQSIVLAETEDKSKLVNVISVNKYKSDKPHLYKVTTKLGKSLTITPEHKVAINNKGKKEYIRADQLKKGQEVFTLKNSQKKS
;
A
#
# COMPACT_ATOMS: atom_id res chain seq x y z
N MET A 1 15.88 -51.49 -28.91
CA MET A 1 16.08 -52.30 -27.69
C MET A 1 16.80 -51.45 -26.66
N ALA A 2 16.13 -51.03 -25.59
CA ALA A 2 16.78 -50.25 -24.53
C ALA A 2 17.62 -51.20 -23.66
N LYS A 3 18.91 -50.92 -23.50
CA LYS A 3 19.76 -51.62 -22.52
C LYS A 3 19.16 -51.39 -21.14
N GLY A 4 18.69 -52.46 -20.49
CA GLY A 4 18.18 -52.40 -19.12
C GLY A 4 19.29 -51.96 -18.17
N PHE A 5 19.04 -50.90 -17.39
CA PHE A 5 19.93 -50.48 -16.32
C PHE A 5 19.68 -51.37 -15.09
N THR A 6 20.68 -52.12 -14.65
CA THR A 6 20.65 -52.88 -13.39
C THR A 6 21.12 -51.99 -12.24
N PHE A 7 20.27 -51.78 -11.24
CA PHE A 7 20.55 -51.03 -10.01
C PHE A 7 19.85 -51.69 -8.83
N LYS A 8 20.38 -51.52 -7.60
CA LYS A 8 19.76 -52.11 -6.39
C LYS A 8 18.71 -51.18 -5.78
N SER A 9 18.87 -49.87 -5.93
CA SER A 9 17.94 -48.86 -5.42
C SER A 9 17.91 -47.62 -6.30
N THR A 10 16.76 -46.95 -6.37
CA THR A 10 16.61 -45.68 -7.12
C THR A 10 17.49 -44.55 -6.59
N LYS A 11 18.04 -44.68 -5.38
CA LYS A 11 19.06 -43.75 -4.84
C LYS A 11 20.34 -43.71 -5.67
N GLU A 12 20.64 -44.78 -6.41
CA GLU A 12 21.84 -44.88 -7.27
C GLU A 12 21.65 -44.12 -8.60
N LEU A 13 20.41 -43.75 -8.95
CA LEU A 13 20.10 -43.07 -10.19
C LEU A 13 20.41 -41.57 -10.10
N LYS A 14 21.21 -41.07 -11.04
CA LYS A 14 21.53 -39.65 -11.15
C LYS A 14 20.37 -38.90 -11.80
N ILE A 15 19.74 -37.99 -11.05
CA ILE A 15 18.69 -37.12 -11.58
C ILE A 15 19.33 -35.88 -12.25
N PRO A 16 18.95 -35.53 -13.49
CA PRO A 16 19.45 -34.32 -14.16
C PRO A 16 19.15 -33.05 -13.36
N LYS A 17 20.07 -32.08 -13.35
CA LYS A 17 19.90 -30.81 -12.61
C LYS A 17 18.91 -29.84 -13.27
N LYS A 18 18.78 -29.89 -14.60
CA LYS A 18 17.89 -29.02 -15.36
C LYS A 18 16.54 -29.70 -15.55
N LEU A 19 15.46 -28.96 -15.37
CA LEU A 19 14.09 -29.49 -15.52
C LEU A 19 13.83 -29.97 -16.95
N VAL A 20 14.42 -29.31 -17.95
CA VAL A 20 14.25 -29.70 -19.36
C VAL A 20 14.73 -31.12 -19.65
N ASP A 21 15.76 -31.58 -18.93
CA ASP A 21 16.36 -32.90 -19.11
C ASP A 21 15.65 -33.98 -18.26
N GLN A 22 14.71 -33.57 -17.39
CA GLN A 22 13.84 -34.48 -16.62
C GLN A 22 12.54 -34.82 -17.35
N ILE A 23 12.26 -34.18 -18.50
CA ILE A 23 11.06 -34.46 -19.30
C ILE A 23 11.28 -35.76 -20.08
N ILE A 24 10.40 -36.74 -19.88
CA ILE A 24 10.52 -38.09 -20.46
C ILE A 24 9.55 -38.23 -21.63
N ALA A 25 10.03 -38.85 -22.72
CA ALA A 25 9.21 -39.26 -23.88
C ALA A 25 8.41 -38.11 -24.55
N GLN A 26 8.93 -36.89 -24.52
CA GLN A 26 8.34 -35.72 -25.19
C GLN A 26 9.41 -34.88 -25.91
N GLU A 27 10.21 -35.52 -26.77
CA GLU A 27 11.37 -34.92 -27.44
C GLU A 27 10.96 -33.72 -28.31
N GLN A 28 9.83 -33.83 -29.00
CA GLN A 28 9.29 -32.73 -29.81
C GLN A 28 8.97 -31.50 -28.97
N ALA A 29 8.25 -31.67 -27.85
CA ALA A 29 7.91 -30.57 -26.95
C ALA A 29 9.17 -29.92 -26.36
N VAL A 30 10.15 -30.74 -25.95
CA VAL A 30 11.47 -30.26 -25.46
C VAL A 30 12.19 -29.43 -26.52
N SER A 31 12.18 -29.87 -27.79
CA SER A 31 12.81 -29.12 -28.87
C SER A 31 12.13 -27.76 -29.11
N ILE A 32 10.80 -27.72 -29.03
CA ILE A 32 9.99 -26.50 -29.22
C ILE A 32 10.26 -25.50 -28.10
N ILE A 33 10.24 -25.94 -26.83
CA ILE A 33 10.51 -25.02 -25.71
C ILE A 33 11.95 -24.47 -25.73
N LYS A 34 12.94 -25.26 -26.16
CA LYS A 34 14.33 -24.79 -26.30
C LYS A 34 14.41 -23.68 -27.36
N LYS A 35 13.73 -23.84 -28.50
CA LYS A 35 13.63 -22.82 -29.54
C LYS A 35 12.84 -21.59 -29.04
N ALA A 36 11.71 -21.80 -28.37
CA ALA A 36 10.86 -20.74 -27.85
C ALA A 36 11.57 -19.91 -26.76
N ALA A 37 12.34 -20.53 -25.86
CA ALA A 37 13.14 -19.83 -24.87
C ALA A 37 14.17 -18.91 -25.52
N LYS A 38 14.88 -19.40 -26.55
CA LYS A 38 15.90 -18.63 -27.27
C LYS A 38 15.29 -17.45 -28.03
N GLN A 39 14.10 -17.63 -28.61
CA GLN A 39 13.42 -16.61 -29.43
C GLN A 39 12.39 -15.77 -28.65
N LYS A 40 12.16 -16.04 -27.37
CA LYS A 40 11.13 -15.42 -26.53
C LYS A 40 9.72 -15.52 -27.15
N ARG A 41 9.36 -16.68 -27.69
CA ARG A 41 8.04 -16.93 -28.30
C ARG A 41 7.06 -17.53 -27.28
N HIS A 42 5.79 -17.20 -27.44
CA HIS A 42 4.71 -17.84 -26.69
C HIS A 42 4.54 -19.30 -27.13
N VAL A 43 4.16 -20.16 -26.18
CA VAL A 43 3.95 -21.59 -26.41
C VAL A 43 2.57 -21.97 -25.90
N LEU A 44 1.79 -22.66 -26.72
CA LEU A 44 0.54 -23.29 -26.33
C LEU A 44 0.77 -24.80 -26.24
N LEU A 45 0.59 -25.36 -25.04
CA LEU A 45 0.74 -26.79 -24.79
C LEU A 45 -0.64 -27.45 -24.72
N ILE A 46 -0.94 -28.34 -25.65
CA ILE A 46 -2.21 -29.07 -25.72
C ILE A 46 -1.95 -30.53 -25.36
N GLY A 47 -2.76 -31.10 -24.48
CA GLY A 47 -2.67 -32.51 -24.09
C GLY A 47 -3.57 -32.84 -22.91
N THR A 48 -3.74 -34.13 -22.62
CA THR A 48 -4.56 -34.62 -21.52
C THR A 48 -4.05 -34.16 -20.14
N PRO A 49 -4.90 -34.05 -19.11
CA PRO A 49 -4.46 -33.74 -17.75
C PRO A 49 -3.38 -34.73 -17.27
N GLY A 50 -2.40 -34.26 -16.50
CA GLY A 50 -1.33 -35.11 -15.97
C GLY A 50 -0.15 -35.40 -16.89
N THR A 51 -0.13 -34.88 -18.13
CA THR A 51 0.98 -35.12 -19.10
C THR A 51 2.22 -34.24 -18.90
N GLY A 52 2.36 -33.53 -17.77
CA GLY A 52 3.55 -32.72 -17.49
C GLY A 52 3.59 -31.33 -18.15
N LYS A 53 2.45 -30.79 -18.63
CA LYS A 53 2.39 -29.42 -19.19
C LYS A 53 3.00 -28.35 -18.28
N SER A 54 2.68 -28.38 -16.98
CA SER A 54 3.25 -27.42 -16.01
C SER A 54 4.76 -27.61 -15.82
N LEU A 55 5.27 -28.84 -15.87
CA LEU A 55 6.71 -29.13 -15.79
C LEU A 55 7.45 -28.55 -17.00
N ILE A 56 6.87 -28.67 -18.20
CA ILE A 56 7.41 -28.10 -19.44
C ILE A 56 7.46 -26.57 -19.34
N SER A 57 6.40 -25.93 -18.82
CA SER A 57 6.37 -24.48 -18.62
C SER A 57 7.41 -24.00 -17.60
N GLN A 58 7.65 -24.77 -16.52
CA GLN A 58 8.72 -24.48 -15.56
C GLN A 58 10.11 -24.63 -16.20
N ALA A 59 10.31 -25.67 -17.03
CA ALA A 59 11.54 -25.86 -17.78
C ALA A 59 11.78 -24.70 -18.77
N LEU A 60 10.74 -24.21 -19.44
CA LEU A 60 10.81 -23.02 -20.29
C LEU A 60 11.29 -21.80 -19.49
N ALA A 61 10.70 -21.54 -18.31
CA ALA A 61 11.12 -20.43 -17.45
C ALA A 61 12.58 -20.54 -16.98
N GLN A 62 13.05 -21.76 -16.71
CA GLN A 62 14.46 -22.00 -16.35
C GLN A 62 15.42 -21.78 -17.52
N LEU A 63 14.98 -22.03 -18.76
CA LEU A 63 15.77 -21.85 -19.98
C LEU A 63 15.82 -20.40 -20.46
N LEU A 64 14.88 -19.54 -20.04
CA LEU A 64 14.91 -18.13 -20.38
C LEU A 64 16.22 -17.51 -19.87
N PRO A 65 16.88 -16.67 -20.69
CA PRO A 65 18.10 -16.00 -20.26
C PRO A 65 17.81 -15.15 -19.02
N SER A 66 18.72 -15.22 -18.05
CA SER A 66 18.73 -14.31 -16.90
C SER A 66 19.22 -12.94 -17.36
N GLU A 67 18.46 -12.28 -18.23
CA GLU A 67 18.64 -10.85 -18.48
C GLU A 67 18.44 -10.09 -17.16
N LYS A 68 18.94 -8.85 -17.11
CA LYS A 68 18.91 -8.00 -15.90
C LYS A 68 17.47 -7.85 -15.41
N LEU A 69 17.08 -8.70 -14.46
CA LEU A 69 15.78 -8.65 -13.81
C LEU A 69 15.59 -7.22 -13.28
N LYS A 70 14.36 -6.74 -13.34
CA LYS A 70 14.02 -5.39 -12.90
C LYS A 70 13.06 -5.45 -11.72
N ASP A 71 13.26 -4.58 -10.75
CA ASP A 71 12.24 -4.26 -9.75
C ASP A 71 11.28 -3.21 -10.34
N ILE A 72 10.01 -3.30 -9.98
CA ILE A 72 8.97 -2.36 -10.43
C ILE A 72 8.46 -1.57 -9.23
N LEU A 73 8.49 -0.24 -9.32
CA LEU A 73 8.00 0.67 -8.30
C LEU A 73 6.89 1.55 -8.85
N SER A 74 5.90 1.83 -8.00
CA SER A 74 4.86 2.84 -8.22
C SER A 74 5.15 4.06 -7.36
N PHE A 75 5.17 5.22 -8.00
CA PHE A 75 5.32 6.53 -7.40
C PHE A 75 3.98 7.26 -7.41
N HIS A 76 3.76 8.11 -6.42
CA HIS A 76 2.66 9.08 -6.47
C HIS A 76 2.93 10.08 -7.60
N ASN A 77 1.89 10.40 -8.34
CA ASN A 77 1.91 11.40 -9.39
C ASN A 77 1.23 12.66 -8.85
N ALA A 78 1.96 13.78 -8.87
CA ALA A 78 1.48 15.05 -8.32
C ALA A 78 0.50 15.77 -9.26
N GLU A 79 0.51 15.45 -10.55
CA GLU A 79 -0.40 16.04 -11.55
C GLU A 79 -1.74 15.31 -11.60
N ASP A 80 -1.71 13.97 -11.51
CA ASP A 80 -2.92 13.12 -11.50
C ASP A 80 -2.75 11.95 -10.53
N ASP A 81 -3.41 12.02 -9.37
CA ASP A 81 -3.34 10.99 -8.33
C ASP A 81 -3.93 9.64 -8.78
N ASN A 82 -4.87 9.64 -9.73
CA ASN A 82 -5.46 8.40 -10.27
C ASN A 82 -4.51 7.67 -11.24
N ASN A 83 -3.46 8.34 -11.70
CA ASN A 83 -2.47 7.79 -12.64
C ASN A 83 -1.06 7.72 -12.02
N PRO A 84 -0.75 6.68 -11.21
CA PRO A 84 0.53 6.56 -10.54
C PRO A 84 1.68 6.27 -11.52
N ILE A 85 2.82 6.94 -11.34
CA ILE A 85 4.00 6.77 -12.21
C ILE A 85 4.70 5.44 -11.92
N ILE A 86 4.83 4.59 -12.94
CA ILE A 86 5.53 3.31 -12.85
C ILE A 86 6.98 3.44 -13.33
N LYS A 87 7.95 3.04 -12.50
CA LYS A 87 9.37 2.99 -12.86
C LYS A 87 9.97 1.61 -12.68
N THR A 88 10.80 1.22 -13.63
CA THR A 88 11.59 -0.02 -13.55
C THR A 88 13.04 0.31 -13.23
N ILE A 89 13.64 -0.45 -12.31
CA ILE A 89 15.05 -0.31 -11.95
C ILE A 89 15.71 -1.69 -11.85
N ALA A 90 17.03 -1.75 -11.84
CA ALA A 90 17.73 -3.04 -11.69
C ALA A 90 17.31 -3.78 -10.42
N ALA A 91 17.16 -5.11 -10.52
CA ALA A 91 16.77 -5.95 -9.40
C ALA A 91 17.66 -5.74 -8.18
N GLY A 92 17.03 -5.71 -7.01
CA GLY A 92 17.70 -5.50 -5.73
C GLY A 92 17.80 -4.05 -5.30
N LYS A 93 17.71 -3.09 -6.23
CA LYS A 93 17.73 -1.65 -5.88
C LYS A 93 16.39 -1.15 -5.35
N GLY A 94 15.27 -1.83 -5.60
CA GLY A 94 13.92 -1.39 -5.21
C GLY A 94 13.78 -1.15 -3.70
N LYS A 95 14.25 -2.12 -2.91
CA LYS A 95 14.20 -2.04 -1.45
C LYS A 95 15.10 -0.91 -0.91
N THR A 96 16.28 -0.73 -1.49
CA THR A 96 17.20 0.35 -1.09
C THR A 96 16.64 1.72 -1.39
N LEU A 97 16.00 1.89 -2.56
CA LEU A 97 15.37 3.13 -2.97
C LEU A 97 14.18 3.47 -2.06
N GLN A 98 13.28 2.52 -1.83
CA GLN A 98 12.18 2.69 -0.89
C GLN A 98 12.69 3.06 0.51
N GLY A 99 13.76 2.42 0.99
CA GLY A 99 14.40 2.77 2.26
C GLY A 99 14.89 4.22 2.30
N ARG A 100 15.55 4.71 1.24
CA ARG A 100 15.98 6.11 1.14
C ARG A 100 14.80 7.08 1.20
N TYR A 101 13.71 6.79 0.48
CA TYR A 101 12.50 7.62 0.54
C TYR A 101 11.83 7.59 1.92
N ARG A 102 11.84 6.46 2.63
CA ARG A 102 11.36 6.38 4.01
C ARG A 102 12.19 7.22 4.97
N VAL A 103 13.52 7.18 4.85
CA VAL A 103 14.40 8.02 5.67
C VAL A 103 14.19 9.50 5.37
N LYS A 104 14.00 9.88 4.09
CA LYS A 104 13.64 11.25 3.70
C LYS A 104 12.28 11.66 4.27
N ALA A 105 11.27 10.80 4.16
CA ALA A 105 9.93 11.04 4.69
C ALA A 105 9.91 11.09 6.23
N ALA A 106 10.77 10.34 6.92
CA ALA A 106 10.90 10.42 8.37
C ALA A 106 11.51 11.75 8.85
N GLY A 107 12.08 12.57 7.95
CA GLY A 107 12.76 13.82 8.29
C GLY A 107 14.22 13.58 8.70
N SER A 108 15.13 14.41 8.18
CA SER A 108 16.54 14.38 8.58
C SER A 108 16.71 14.95 9.99
N PHE A 109 16.67 14.09 11.00
CA PHE A 109 16.89 14.46 12.40
C PHE A 109 18.36 14.77 12.74
N LYS A 110 19.31 14.55 11.82
CA LYS A 110 20.73 14.48 12.19
C LYS A 110 21.37 15.84 12.50
N ASN A 111 21.06 16.88 11.73
CA ASN A 111 21.73 18.18 11.89
C ASN A 111 21.01 19.10 12.88
N GLN A 112 19.68 18.98 13.01
CA GLN A 112 18.93 19.83 13.93
C GLN A 112 19.13 19.44 15.39
N ASN A 113 19.26 18.14 15.69
CA ASN A 113 19.52 17.68 17.04
C ASN A 113 20.89 18.16 17.57
N ILE A 114 21.89 18.33 16.70
CA ILE A 114 23.21 18.83 17.08
C ILE A 114 23.14 20.31 17.45
N LEU A 115 22.52 21.16 16.63
CA LEU A 115 22.33 22.58 16.94
C LEU A 115 21.56 22.77 18.26
N PHE A 116 20.50 21.97 18.45
CA PHE A 116 19.72 21.94 19.68
C PHE A 116 20.52 21.49 20.91
N PHE A 117 21.45 20.55 20.73
CA PHE A 117 22.35 20.12 21.81
C PHE A 117 23.36 21.22 22.19
N ILE A 118 23.87 21.98 21.21
CA ILE A 118 24.76 23.12 21.45
C ILE A 118 24.02 24.23 22.22
N ILE A 119 22.80 24.58 21.79
CA ILE A 119 21.96 25.58 22.48
C ILE A 119 21.63 25.14 23.90
N LEU A 120 21.37 23.85 24.12
CA LEU A 120 21.15 23.28 25.44
C LEU A 120 22.38 23.43 26.35
N ILE A 121 23.57 23.11 25.85
CA ILE A 121 24.83 23.25 26.60
C ILE A 121 25.04 24.71 27.01
N ILE A 122 24.81 25.67 26.10
CA ILE A 122 24.92 27.11 26.39
C ILE A 122 23.91 27.53 27.47
N ALA A 123 22.67 27.05 27.40
CA ALA A 123 21.64 27.36 28.39
C ALA A 123 22.00 26.86 29.80
N VAL A 124 22.72 25.72 29.90
CA VAL A 124 23.16 25.15 31.19
C VAL A 124 24.41 25.86 31.74
N ILE A 125 25.35 26.26 30.88
CA ILE A 125 26.63 26.87 31.30
C ILE A 125 26.48 28.38 31.59
N SER A 126 25.62 29.08 30.84
CA SER A 126 25.47 30.54 30.93
C SER A 126 25.19 31.10 32.33
N PRO A 127 24.38 30.48 33.21
CA PRO A 127 24.13 31.02 34.55
C PRO A 127 25.38 30.96 35.45
N TRP A 128 26.22 29.94 35.27
CA TRP A 128 27.45 29.77 36.04
C TRP A 128 28.51 30.82 35.66
N TYR A 129 28.61 31.11 34.35
CA TYR A 129 29.47 32.17 33.84
C TYR A 129 29.03 33.58 34.30
N ILE A 130 27.73 33.86 34.22
CA ILE A 130 27.16 35.16 34.63
C ILE A 130 27.32 35.37 36.13
N ARG A 131 27.09 34.33 36.94
CA ARG A 131 27.28 34.36 38.39
C ARG A 131 28.71 34.76 38.78
N ASN A 132 29.72 34.19 38.11
CA ASN A 132 31.12 34.47 38.40
C ASN A 132 31.54 35.90 38.03
N THR A 133 30.83 36.55 37.10
CA THR A 133 31.22 37.86 36.55
C THR A 133 30.41 39.03 37.14
N TYR A 134 29.12 38.81 37.43
CA TYR A 134 28.17 39.87 37.80
C TYR A 134 27.51 39.67 39.18
N GLY A 135 27.89 38.63 39.92
CA GLY A 135 27.42 38.36 41.28
C GLY A 135 26.18 37.46 41.37
N ASP A 136 25.84 37.05 42.60
CA ASP A 136 24.84 36.01 42.87
C ASP A 136 23.41 36.39 42.43
N ILE A 137 23.05 37.67 42.48
CA ILE A 137 21.71 38.15 42.10
C ILE A 137 21.47 37.99 40.59
N MET A 138 22.45 38.39 39.75
CA MET A 138 22.35 38.21 38.31
C MET A 138 22.48 36.73 37.90
N GLY A 139 23.27 35.94 38.63
CA GLY A 139 23.35 34.49 38.45
C GLY A 139 22.02 33.78 38.69
N ALA A 140 21.30 34.13 39.76
CA ALA A 140 19.99 33.58 40.08
C ALA A 140 18.93 33.94 39.02
N ALA A 141 18.93 35.19 38.55
CA ALA A 141 18.03 35.63 37.46
C ALA A 141 18.31 34.87 36.15
N ALA A 142 19.59 34.68 35.79
CA ALA A 142 19.98 33.92 34.60
C ALA A 142 19.59 32.43 34.69
N LEU A 143 19.62 31.82 35.88
CA LEU A 143 19.19 30.45 36.12
C LEU A 143 17.69 30.29 35.91
N ILE A 144 16.88 31.21 36.45
CA ILE A 144 15.43 31.19 36.24
C ILE A 144 15.11 31.36 34.74
N GLY A 145 15.80 32.28 34.06
CA GLY A 145 15.67 32.49 32.62
C GLY A 145 16.02 31.24 31.80
N SER A 146 17.10 30.53 32.14
CA SER A 146 17.51 29.31 31.44
C SER A 146 16.54 28.15 31.68
N MET A 147 15.92 28.04 32.85
CA MET A 147 14.89 27.02 33.11
C MET A 147 13.61 27.27 32.33
N ILE A 148 13.16 28.53 32.24
CA ILE A 148 11.99 28.91 31.43
C ILE A 148 12.26 28.63 29.95
N PHE A 149 13.45 29.01 29.47
CA PHE A 149 13.89 28.69 28.10
C PHE A 149 13.91 27.18 27.85
N PHE A 150 14.45 26.38 28.78
CA PHE A 150 14.50 24.93 28.67
C PHE A 150 13.10 24.29 28.62
N ALA A 151 12.17 24.76 29.47
CA ALA A 151 10.78 24.29 29.47
C ALA A 151 10.07 24.62 28.14
N ALA A 152 10.20 25.86 27.66
CA ALA A 152 9.65 26.29 26.38
C ALA A 152 10.28 25.50 25.21
N PHE A 153 11.58 25.20 25.29
CA PHE A 153 12.32 24.45 24.30
C PHE A 153 11.86 22.98 24.20
N ILE A 154 11.64 22.30 25.33
CA ILE A 154 11.08 20.93 25.36
C ILE A 154 9.68 20.90 24.74
N LEU A 155 8.84 21.88 25.09
CA LEU A 155 7.50 22.03 24.53
C LEU A 155 7.57 22.20 23.00
N PHE A 156 8.41 23.12 22.53
CA PHE A 156 8.59 23.40 21.11
C PHE A 156 9.15 22.20 20.33
N MET A 157 10.10 21.46 20.89
CA MET A 157 10.61 20.22 20.27
C MET A 157 9.52 19.14 20.16
N ASN A 158 8.67 18.99 21.17
CA ASN A 158 7.58 18.00 21.14
C ASN A 158 6.49 18.39 20.14
N LEU A 159 6.14 19.67 20.06
CA LEU A 159 5.18 20.19 19.06
C LEU A 159 5.75 20.10 17.64
N GLY A 160 7.02 20.46 17.45
CA GLY A 160 7.71 20.41 16.16
C GLY A 160 7.80 19.01 15.57
N LYS A 161 7.96 17.96 16.40
CA LYS A 161 7.90 16.56 15.96
C LYS A 161 6.51 16.17 15.43
N ARG A 162 5.43 16.61 16.08
CA ARG A 162 4.05 16.34 15.64
C ARG A 162 3.70 17.08 14.34
N MET A 163 4.03 18.36 14.23
CA MET A 163 3.76 19.14 13.02
C MET A 163 4.52 18.66 11.79
N ARG A 164 5.76 18.16 11.95
CA ARG A 164 6.56 17.73 10.78
C ARG A 164 6.22 16.33 10.27
N THR A 165 5.66 15.46 11.11
CA THR A 165 5.15 14.15 10.67
C THR A 165 3.93 14.29 9.75
N LEU A 166 3.23 15.42 9.82
CA LEU A 166 2.10 15.77 8.94
C LEU A 166 2.56 16.43 7.62
N ASN A 167 3.72 17.11 7.60
CA ASN A 167 4.11 18.02 6.51
C ASN A 167 5.26 17.52 5.62
N THR A 168 5.85 16.36 5.86
CA THR A 168 6.79 15.76 4.89
C THR A 168 5.99 15.15 3.74
N GLY A 169 5.56 15.96 2.77
CA GLY A 169 4.87 15.56 1.53
C GLY A 169 5.67 14.64 0.59
N VAL A 170 6.66 13.91 1.12
CA VAL A 170 7.45 12.93 0.37
C VAL A 170 6.69 11.61 0.37
N ALA A 171 5.86 11.40 -0.64
CA ALA A 171 5.21 10.11 -0.87
C ALA A 171 6.26 9.00 -1.07
N VAL A 172 6.21 7.98 -0.22
CA VAL A 172 7.13 6.84 -0.31
C VAL A 172 6.66 5.91 -1.44
N PRO A 173 7.50 5.60 -2.44
CA PRO A 173 7.11 4.73 -3.53
C PRO A 173 6.83 3.30 -3.05
N LYS A 174 5.85 2.66 -3.68
CA LYS A 174 5.45 1.29 -3.42
C LYS A 174 6.23 0.34 -4.33
N LEU A 175 6.95 -0.61 -3.74
CA LEU A 175 7.60 -1.69 -4.48
C LEU A 175 6.54 -2.72 -4.88
N LEU A 176 6.23 -2.81 -6.17
CA LEU A 176 5.21 -3.71 -6.73
C LEU A 176 5.78 -5.10 -6.99
N VAL A 177 6.91 -5.17 -7.69
CA VAL A 177 7.60 -6.43 -8.03
C VAL A 177 9.04 -6.35 -7.54
N ASN A 178 9.47 -7.38 -6.81
CA ASN A 178 10.80 -7.47 -6.21
C ASN A 178 11.49 -8.76 -6.68
N ASN A 179 12.58 -8.60 -7.43
CA ASN A 179 13.34 -9.69 -8.02
C ASN A 179 14.71 -9.91 -7.36
N LEU A 180 14.98 -9.32 -6.18
CA LEU A 180 16.30 -9.34 -5.51
C LEU A 180 16.90 -10.75 -5.34
N LYS A 181 16.10 -11.76 -5.00
CA LYS A 181 16.58 -13.13 -4.71
C LYS A 181 16.46 -14.09 -5.89
N ILE A 182 15.96 -13.62 -7.02
CA ILE A 182 15.62 -14.48 -8.15
C ILE A 182 16.83 -14.53 -9.10
N LYS A 183 17.31 -15.74 -9.40
CA LYS A 183 18.48 -15.96 -10.27
C LYS A 183 18.10 -16.30 -11.72
N THR A 184 16.92 -16.88 -11.93
CA THR A 184 16.37 -17.26 -13.23
C THR A 184 15.11 -16.45 -13.54
N ALA A 185 14.55 -16.55 -14.73
CA ALA A 185 13.24 -15.93 -14.96
C ALA A 185 12.19 -16.51 -14.00
N PRO A 186 11.30 -15.68 -13.43
CA PRO A 186 10.26 -16.15 -12.53
C PRO A 186 9.24 -17.00 -13.29
N PHE A 187 8.84 -18.11 -12.69
CA PHE A 187 7.68 -18.89 -13.12
C PHE A 187 6.48 -18.50 -12.25
N VAL A 188 5.43 -17.99 -12.88
CA VAL A 188 4.18 -17.58 -12.22
C VAL A 188 3.05 -18.43 -12.81
N ASP A 189 2.46 -19.30 -11.99
CA ASP A 189 1.30 -20.09 -12.38
C ASP A 189 0.02 -19.25 -12.20
N GLY A 190 -0.63 -18.94 -13.32
CA GLY A 190 -1.89 -18.20 -13.37
C GLY A 190 -3.13 -19.08 -13.59
N SER A 191 -2.99 -20.41 -13.51
CA SER A 191 -4.08 -21.34 -13.78
C SER A 191 -5.26 -21.11 -12.83
N GLY A 192 -6.43 -20.75 -13.37
CA GLY A 192 -7.63 -20.47 -12.58
C GLY A 192 -7.58 -19.17 -11.75
N ALA A 193 -6.59 -18.30 -11.98
CA ALA A 193 -6.50 -17.03 -11.27
C ALA A 193 -7.63 -16.07 -11.72
N PRO A 194 -8.33 -15.39 -10.80
CA PRO A 194 -9.29 -14.36 -11.16
C PRO A 194 -8.60 -13.16 -11.82
N ALA A 195 -9.36 -12.37 -12.59
CA ALA A 195 -8.83 -11.22 -13.33
C ALA A 195 -7.98 -10.27 -12.44
N THR A 196 -8.42 -10.02 -11.21
CA THR A 196 -7.72 -9.15 -10.25
C THR A 196 -6.35 -9.68 -9.81
N ALA A 197 -6.17 -11.00 -9.79
CA ALA A 197 -4.90 -11.62 -9.43
C ALA A 197 -3.96 -11.72 -10.64
N LEU A 198 -4.51 -11.94 -11.84
CA LEU A 198 -3.75 -12.08 -13.08
C LEU A 198 -3.27 -10.74 -13.64
N LEU A 199 -4.16 -9.75 -13.68
CA LEU A 199 -3.94 -8.45 -14.32
C LEU A 199 -3.55 -7.35 -13.33
N GLY A 200 -3.69 -7.62 -12.03
CA GLY A 200 -3.53 -6.64 -10.97
C GLY A 200 -4.85 -5.97 -10.57
N ASN A 201 -4.83 -5.29 -9.43
CA ASN A 201 -5.99 -4.59 -8.89
C ASN A 201 -5.56 -3.39 -8.04
N CYS A 202 -6.37 -2.33 -8.09
CA CYS A 202 -6.31 -1.22 -7.14
C CYS A 202 -7.31 -1.50 -6.02
N LEU A 203 -6.84 -1.48 -4.77
CA LEU A 203 -7.74 -1.65 -3.64
C LEU A 203 -8.65 -0.43 -3.54
N HIS A 204 -9.95 -0.68 -3.40
CA HIS A 204 -10.92 0.37 -3.11
C HIS A 204 -10.53 1.07 -1.81
N ASP A 205 -10.42 2.40 -1.84
CA ASP A 205 -10.26 3.17 -0.63
C ASP A 205 -11.65 3.39 -0.01
N PRO A 206 -11.98 2.79 1.15
CA PRO A 206 -13.26 3.04 1.82
C PRO A 206 -13.47 4.52 2.19
N LEU A 207 -12.42 5.34 2.13
CA LEU A 207 -12.44 6.78 2.34
C LEU A 207 -12.64 7.58 1.04
N GLN A 208 -12.81 6.95 -0.13
CA GLN A 208 -13.37 7.58 -1.36
C GLN A 208 -14.86 7.96 -1.18
N SER A 209 -15.22 8.44 0.00
CA SER A 209 -16.32 9.36 0.18
C SER A 209 -15.77 10.74 -0.15
N PHE A 210 -16.40 11.45 -1.07
CA PHE A 210 -16.01 12.82 -1.35
C PHE A 210 -15.98 13.64 -0.06
N TYR A 211 -14.88 14.36 0.17
CA TYR A 211 -14.78 15.28 1.30
C TYR A 211 -15.83 16.41 1.16
N PRO A 212 -16.35 16.96 2.26
CA PRO A 212 -17.34 18.02 2.21
C PRO A 212 -16.89 19.24 1.41
N GLU A 213 -15.58 19.49 1.36
CA GLU A 213 -14.96 20.64 0.69
C GLU A 213 -14.75 20.42 -0.82
N ILE A 214 -14.92 19.20 -1.35
CA ILE A 214 -14.75 18.97 -2.79
C ILE A 214 -15.85 19.70 -3.55
N GLU A 215 -15.44 20.38 -4.61
CA GLU A 215 -16.31 21.09 -5.52
C GLU A 215 -16.56 20.25 -6.78
N ILE A 216 -17.79 20.30 -7.29
CA ILE A 216 -18.24 19.59 -8.49
C ILE A 216 -18.92 20.55 -9.44
N TYR A 217 -18.79 20.28 -10.72
CA TYR A 217 -19.49 21.02 -11.76
C TYR A 217 -20.87 20.41 -11.99
N ASP A 218 -21.92 21.15 -11.63
CA ASP A 218 -23.31 20.78 -11.95
C ASP A 218 -23.67 21.17 -13.41
N SER A 219 -22.91 22.10 -14.00
CA SER A 219 -22.93 22.48 -15.41
C SER A 219 -21.52 22.94 -15.83
N VAL A 220 -21.30 23.19 -17.13
CA VAL A 220 -19.98 23.56 -17.69
C VAL A 220 -19.34 24.77 -16.99
N GLU A 221 -20.12 25.67 -16.39
CA GLU A 221 -19.64 26.89 -15.75
C GLU A 221 -20.04 27.04 -14.28
N HIS A 222 -20.70 26.03 -13.69
CA HIS A 222 -21.27 26.16 -12.35
C HIS A 222 -20.70 25.14 -11.38
N GLU A 223 -19.83 25.64 -10.49
CA GLU A 223 -19.16 24.89 -9.44
C GLU A 223 -19.96 24.92 -8.12
N VAL A 224 -20.13 23.75 -7.51
CA VAL A 224 -20.89 23.57 -6.27
C VAL A 224 -20.15 22.62 -5.34
N SER A 225 -19.99 23.02 -4.08
CA SER A 225 -19.54 22.09 -3.03
C SER A 225 -20.47 20.87 -2.94
N ILE A 226 -19.89 19.67 -3.00
CA ILE A 226 -20.59 18.39 -2.88
C ILE A 226 -21.43 18.35 -1.61
N SER A 227 -20.92 18.86 -0.49
CA SER A 227 -21.66 18.88 0.78
C SER A 227 -22.96 19.67 0.64
N LYS A 228 -22.93 20.87 0.04
CA LYS A 228 -24.12 21.70 -0.16
C LYS A 228 -25.13 20.98 -1.06
N LYS A 229 -24.67 20.43 -2.18
CA LYS A 229 -25.51 19.70 -3.15
C LYS A 229 -26.16 18.46 -2.53
N VAL A 230 -25.38 17.61 -1.87
CA VAL A 230 -25.87 16.38 -1.24
C VAL A 230 -26.84 16.70 -0.09
N ASN A 231 -26.54 17.71 0.74
CA ASN A 231 -27.46 18.12 1.80
C ASN A 231 -28.78 18.65 1.25
N HIS A 232 -28.74 19.45 0.18
CA HIS A 232 -29.94 19.96 -0.48
C HIS A 232 -30.80 18.82 -1.06
N LEU A 233 -30.19 17.88 -1.78
CA LEU A 233 -30.88 16.73 -2.36
C LEU A 233 -31.50 15.82 -1.27
N LEU A 234 -30.77 15.55 -0.19
CA LEU A 234 -31.31 14.80 0.94
C LEU A 234 -32.46 15.53 1.64
N GLN A 235 -32.43 16.87 1.71
CA GLN A 235 -33.53 17.66 2.25
C GLN A 235 -34.77 17.67 1.32
N LYS A 236 -34.54 17.77 0.01
CA LYS A 236 -35.60 17.75 -1.01
C LYS A 236 -36.33 16.39 -1.04
N HIS A 237 -35.58 15.30 -0.88
CA HIS A 237 -36.11 13.93 -0.92
C HIS A 237 -36.31 13.31 0.47
N LYS A 238 -36.65 14.11 1.50
CA LYS A 238 -36.85 13.65 2.89
C LYS A 238 -37.73 12.40 3.04
N ASN A 239 -38.74 12.28 2.18
CA ASN A 239 -39.73 11.19 2.22
C ASN A 239 -39.23 9.88 1.56
N LYS A 240 -38.14 9.92 0.79
CA LYS A 240 -37.53 8.76 0.10
C LYS A 240 -36.11 8.44 0.62
N ILE A 241 -35.79 8.80 1.86
CA ILE A 241 -34.46 8.54 2.44
C ILE A 241 -34.36 7.12 3.00
N ILE A 242 -33.39 6.37 2.52
CA ILE A 242 -32.92 5.12 3.13
C ILE A 242 -31.99 5.47 4.29
N LYS A 243 -32.35 5.07 5.52
CA LYS A 243 -31.56 5.31 6.74
C LYS A 243 -31.01 3.99 7.28
N LYS A 244 -29.71 3.94 7.57
CA LYS A 244 -29.05 2.81 8.25
C LYS A 244 -28.02 3.32 9.25
N GLY A 245 -28.42 3.49 10.51
CA GLY A 245 -27.58 4.16 11.52
C GLY A 245 -27.33 5.62 11.12
N THR A 246 -26.06 6.02 11.02
CA THR A 246 -25.68 7.38 10.59
C THR A 246 -25.54 7.55 9.07
N TYR A 247 -25.78 6.48 8.31
CA TYR A 247 -25.85 6.50 6.85
C TYR A 247 -27.24 6.97 6.39
N ARG A 248 -27.27 7.94 5.47
CA ARG A 248 -28.46 8.43 4.78
C ARG A 248 -28.22 8.37 3.28
N ALA A 249 -29.15 7.81 2.53
CA ALA A 249 -29.09 7.81 1.07
C ALA A 249 -30.45 8.06 0.45
N THR A 250 -30.47 8.59 -0.76
CA THR A 250 -31.69 8.69 -1.56
C THR A 250 -31.37 8.41 -3.02
N HIS A 251 -32.30 7.77 -3.72
CA HIS A 251 -32.22 7.55 -5.16
C HIS A 251 -32.81 8.76 -5.86
N LEU A 252 -32.21 9.13 -6.98
CA LEU A 252 -32.62 10.25 -7.81
C LEU A 252 -33.18 9.71 -9.12
N GLU A 253 -34.25 10.33 -9.59
CA GLU A 253 -34.79 10.09 -10.92
C GLU A 253 -33.95 10.85 -11.97
N LYS A 254 -34.02 10.40 -13.22
CA LYS A 254 -33.26 10.99 -14.33
C LYS A 254 -33.55 12.49 -14.44
N GLY A 255 -32.50 13.32 -14.54
CA GLY A 255 -32.61 14.78 -14.65
C GLY A 255 -32.72 15.54 -13.32
N GLN A 256 -32.87 14.87 -12.16
CA GLN A 256 -32.97 15.55 -10.87
C GLN A 256 -31.63 16.10 -10.36
N SER A 257 -30.53 15.48 -10.76
CA SER A 257 -29.18 16.02 -10.57
C SER A 257 -28.29 15.51 -11.70
N ILE A 258 -27.49 16.41 -12.23
CA ILE A 258 -26.50 16.14 -13.27
C ILE A 258 -25.16 16.66 -12.80
N VAL A 259 -24.09 15.99 -13.20
CA VAL A 259 -22.72 16.43 -12.95
C VAL A 259 -21.94 16.33 -14.24
N LEU A 260 -21.01 17.26 -14.44
CA LEU A 260 -20.07 17.18 -15.54
C LEU A 260 -19.09 16.04 -15.26
N ALA A 261 -19.03 15.08 -16.17
CA ALA A 261 -18.01 14.05 -16.19
C ALA A 261 -17.11 14.29 -17.40
N GLU A 262 -15.81 14.28 -17.17
CA GLU A 262 -14.83 14.34 -18.24
C GLU A 262 -14.32 12.93 -18.53
N THR A 263 -14.34 12.58 -19.81
CA THR A 263 -13.64 11.41 -20.36
C THR A 263 -12.54 11.92 -21.28
N GLU A 264 -11.50 11.12 -21.53
CA GLU A 264 -10.23 11.54 -22.17
C GLU A 264 -10.40 12.45 -23.41
N ASP A 265 -11.51 12.35 -24.16
CA ASP A 265 -11.77 13.18 -25.34
C ASP A 265 -13.05 14.06 -25.27
N LYS A 266 -13.91 13.92 -24.24
CA LYS A 266 -15.23 14.61 -24.19
C LYS A 266 -15.71 14.87 -22.77
N SER A 267 -16.12 16.10 -22.50
CA SER A 267 -16.93 16.46 -21.32
C SER A 267 -18.41 16.17 -21.62
N LYS A 268 -19.08 15.43 -20.73
CA LYS A 268 -20.50 15.09 -20.86
C LYS A 268 -21.20 15.25 -19.52
N LEU A 269 -22.43 15.78 -19.56
CA LEU A 269 -23.31 15.80 -18.41
C LEU A 269 -23.87 14.40 -18.15
N VAL A 270 -23.64 13.88 -16.94
CA VAL A 270 -24.06 12.55 -16.51
C VAL A 270 -25.09 12.69 -15.40
N ASN A 271 -26.15 11.89 -15.47
CA ASN A 271 -27.17 11.86 -14.43
C ASN A 271 -26.63 11.19 -13.17
N VAL A 272 -26.85 11.82 -12.02
CA VAL A 272 -26.57 11.23 -10.72
C VAL A 272 -27.76 10.34 -10.34
N ILE A 273 -27.51 9.05 -10.12
CA ILE A 273 -28.56 8.04 -9.86
C ILE A 273 -28.90 7.96 -8.36
N SER A 274 -27.93 8.27 -7.51
CA SER A 274 -28.13 8.27 -6.06
C SER A 274 -27.13 9.18 -5.38
N VAL A 275 -27.52 9.71 -4.21
CA VAL A 275 -26.60 10.41 -3.32
C VAL A 275 -26.68 9.82 -1.93
N ASN A 276 -25.53 9.75 -1.27
CA ASN A 276 -25.41 9.24 0.07
C ASN A 276 -24.53 10.16 0.92
N LYS A 277 -24.86 10.20 2.21
CA LYS A 277 -24.12 10.92 3.23
C LYS A 277 -23.93 10.01 4.43
N TYR A 278 -22.68 9.85 4.83
CA TYR A 278 -22.32 9.20 6.06
C TYR A 278 -21.87 10.26 7.07
N LYS A 279 -22.53 10.34 8.23
CA LYS A 279 -22.06 11.21 9.33
C LYS A 279 -21.35 10.33 10.36
N SER A 280 -20.03 10.48 10.53
CA SER A 280 -19.36 9.93 11.70
C SER A 280 -19.32 11.03 12.77
N ASP A 281 -19.92 10.78 13.92
CA ASP A 281 -19.87 11.72 15.06
C ASP A 281 -18.52 11.64 15.80
N LYS A 282 -17.61 10.77 15.35
CA LYS A 282 -16.27 10.59 15.91
C LYS A 282 -15.22 11.07 14.90
N PRO A 283 -14.40 12.09 15.25
CA PRO A 283 -13.47 12.74 14.31
C PRO A 283 -12.23 11.91 13.95
N HIS A 284 -12.10 10.67 14.42
CA HIS A 284 -10.86 9.92 14.33
C HIS A 284 -11.02 8.59 13.60
N LEU A 285 -10.24 8.43 12.53
CA LEU A 285 -10.05 7.16 11.84
C LEU A 285 -9.21 6.21 12.71
N TYR A 286 -9.60 4.95 12.75
CA TYR A 286 -8.88 3.90 13.47
C TYR A 286 -7.88 3.23 12.52
N LYS A 287 -6.59 3.34 12.84
CA LYS A 287 -5.53 2.64 12.10
C LYS A 287 -5.27 1.26 12.71
N VAL A 288 -5.75 0.22 12.05
CA VAL A 288 -5.52 -1.17 12.41
C VAL A 288 -4.22 -1.64 11.76
N THR A 289 -3.23 -2.04 12.55
CA THR A 289 -1.95 -2.56 12.04
C THR A 289 -1.83 -4.05 12.35
N THR A 290 -1.66 -4.85 11.30
CA THR A 290 -1.45 -6.30 11.41
C THR A 290 -0.03 -6.63 11.85
N LYS A 291 0.18 -7.83 12.42
CA LYS A 291 1.53 -8.37 12.74
C LYS A 291 2.47 -8.39 11.51
N LEU A 292 1.93 -8.46 10.29
CA LEU A 292 2.68 -8.43 9.04
C LEU A 292 3.09 -7.01 8.60
N GLY A 293 2.85 -6.00 9.43
CA GLY A 293 3.16 -4.59 9.12
C GLY A 293 2.23 -3.95 8.09
N LYS A 294 1.16 -4.63 7.67
CA LYS A 294 0.10 -4.02 6.84
C LYS A 294 -0.82 -3.22 7.74
N SER A 295 -1.03 -1.94 7.42
CA SER A 295 -1.98 -1.08 8.12
C SER A 295 -3.19 -0.77 7.27
N LEU A 296 -4.37 -0.78 7.89
CA LEU A 296 -5.64 -0.40 7.29
C LEU A 296 -6.24 0.73 8.15
N THR A 297 -6.59 1.84 7.52
CA THR A 297 -7.27 2.95 8.18
C THR A 297 -8.76 2.83 7.89
N ILE A 298 -9.58 2.76 8.93
CA ILE A 298 -11.02 2.51 8.82
C ILE A 298 -11.81 3.42 9.76
N THR A 299 -13.09 3.60 9.46
CA THR A 299 -14.02 4.29 10.34
C THR A 299 -14.28 3.48 11.62
N PRO A 300 -14.58 4.14 12.76
CA PRO A 300 -14.83 3.52 14.07
C PRO A 300 -15.85 2.37 14.03
N GLU A 301 -16.86 2.51 13.19
CA GLU A 301 -17.99 1.60 12.98
C GLU A 301 -17.67 0.40 12.08
N HIS A 302 -16.58 0.45 11.32
CA HIS A 302 -16.27 -0.58 10.36
C HIS A 302 -16.03 -1.91 11.07
N LYS A 303 -16.75 -2.96 10.65
CA LYS A 303 -16.63 -4.29 11.28
C LYS A 303 -15.38 -5.00 10.76
N VAL A 304 -14.46 -5.29 11.66
CA VAL A 304 -13.24 -6.06 11.39
C VAL A 304 -13.44 -7.49 11.86
N ALA A 305 -13.11 -8.44 11.00
CA ALA A 305 -13.10 -9.85 11.36
C ALA A 305 -11.89 -10.14 12.26
N ILE A 306 -12.13 -10.59 13.47
CA ILE A 306 -11.11 -11.09 14.39
C ILE A 306 -11.21 -12.60 14.54
N ASN A 307 -10.08 -13.22 14.87
CA ASN A 307 -10.01 -14.62 15.28
C ASN A 307 -10.16 -14.69 16.80
N ASN A 308 -11.31 -15.16 17.26
CA ASN A 308 -11.56 -15.43 18.67
C ASN A 308 -11.61 -16.94 18.89
N LYS A 309 -10.54 -17.52 19.47
CA LYS A 309 -10.41 -18.96 19.77
C LYS A 309 -10.75 -19.88 18.57
N GLY A 310 -10.35 -19.48 17.35
CA GLY A 310 -10.57 -20.27 16.13
C GLY A 310 -11.90 -20.02 15.43
N LYS A 311 -12.76 -19.14 15.94
CA LYS A 311 -14.00 -18.69 15.28
C LYS A 311 -13.83 -17.27 14.73
N LYS A 312 -14.45 -17.03 13.57
CA LYS A 312 -14.49 -15.72 12.92
C LYS A 312 -15.58 -14.88 13.56
N GLU A 313 -15.21 -13.80 14.23
CA GLU A 313 -16.12 -12.86 14.87
C GLU A 313 -15.94 -11.47 14.26
N TYR A 314 -17.02 -10.73 14.03
CA TYR A 314 -16.96 -9.38 13.46
C TYR A 314 -17.20 -8.34 14.55
N ILE A 315 -16.16 -7.57 14.88
CA ILE A 315 -16.20 -6.53 15.91
C ILE A 315 -15.98 -5.17 15.25
N ARG A 316 -16.61 -4.10 15.77
CA ARG A 316 -16.38 -2.75 15.25
C ARG A 316 -14.94 -2.29 15.51
N ALA A 317 -14.40 -1.45 14.63
CA ALA A 317 -13.02 -0.95 14.75
C ALA A 317 -12.76 -0.22 16.08
N ASP A 318 -13.75 0.50 16.61
CA ASP A 318 -13.66 1.20 17.89
C ASP A 318 -13.68 0.29 19.12
N GLN A 319 -14.08 -0.96 18.95
CA GLN A 319 -14.10 -1.98 19.99
C GLN A 319 -12.87 -2.91 19.92
N LEU A 320 -11.97 -2.70 18.95
CA LEU A 320 -10.74 -3.49 18.81
C LEU A 320 -9.77 -3.18 19.95
N LYS A 321 -9.31 -4.24 20.63
CA LYS A 321 -8.28 -4.16 21.66
C LYS A 321 -6.90 -4.50 21.07
N LYS A 322 -5.87 -3.79 21.54
CA LYS A 322 -4.46 -4.06 21.16
C LYS A 322 -4.12 -5.51 21.52
N GLY A 323 -3.67 -6.30 20.54
CA GLY A 323 -3.31 -7.72 20.71
C GLY A 323 -4.31 -8.72 20.12
N GLN A 324 -5.50 -8.29 19.69
CA GLN A 324 -6.44 -9.17 18.98
C GLN A 324 -5.95 -9.53 17.58
N GLU A 325 -6.10 -10.79 17.19
CA GLU A 325 -5.69 -11.26 15.87
C GLU A 325 -6.77 -10.96 14.83
N VAL A 326 -6.47 -10.03 13.90
CA VAL A 326 -7.33 -9.76 12.75
C VAL A 326 -7.22 -10.91 11.75
N PHE A 327 -8.37 -11.39 11.27
CA PHE A 327 -8.44 -12.46 10.30
C PHE A 327 -7.85 -11.99 8.96
N THR A 328 -6.82 -12.66 8.47
CA THR A 328 -6.22 -12.40 7.15
C THR A 328 -6.40 -13.62 6.25
N LEU A 329 -6.51 -13.42 4.93
CA LEU A 329 -6.76 -14.49 3.94
C LEU A 329 -5.75 -15.65 3.98
N LYS A 330 -4.59 -15.49 4.61
CA LYS A 330 -3.64 -16.61 4.83
C LYS A 330 -4.08 -17.57 5.94
N ASN A 331 -4.92 -17.15 6.86
CA ASN A 331 -5.40 -18.01 7.95
C ASN A 331 -6.53 -18.96 7.51
N SER A 332 -7.16 -18.75 6.33
CA SER A 332 -8.14 -19.70 5.79
C SER A 332 -7.50 -20.89 5.08
N GLN A 333 -6.24 -20.78 4.62
CA GLN A 333 -5.54 -21.87 3.92
C GLN A 333 -4.88 -22.89 4.86
N LYS A 334 -5.06 -22.78 6.19
CA LYS A 334 -4.58 -23.76 7.17
C LYS A 334 -5.66 -24.73 7.67
N LYS A 335 -6.89 -24.63 7.16
CA LYS A 335 -7.98 -25.58 7.44
C LYS A 335 -8.80 -25.83 6.17
N SER A 336 -8.29 -26.70 5.32
CA SER A 336 -9.05 -27.58 4.43
C SER A 336 -8.12 -28.70 4.00
#